data_AF-A0A928VGN0-F1
#
_entry.id   AF-A0A928VGN0-F1
#
_cell.length_a   1.000
_cell.length_b   1.000
_cell.length_c   1.000
_cell.angle_alpha   90.00
_cell.angle_beta   90.00
_cell.angle_gamma   90.00
#
_symmetry.space_group_name_H-M   'P 1'
#
loop_
_entity.id
_entity.type
_entity.pdbx_description
1 polymer ?
#
loop_
_entity_poly.entity_id
_entity_poly.type
_entity_poly.pdbx_seq_one_letter_code
_entity_poly.pdbx_strand_id
1 'polypeptide(L)'
;KLLYQRLAHNQVFSEAEVVQLLKALLPVLNTVHDQGILHRDISIDNMMLSNGMPILIDFGVGTQSNLNQFPSSFVGKHGYAPFEQLSEGRCSPSSDLYALAVSAIVLLSGRQPQHLLSQMNGNAAWRSSMTVSDTFAQILTRMLSFVPEERYQSADEVLDALQAIKVPSTNLSVTGEFPIAPGVFTSMPDLPGGAMATRPLHFIWICDCSESMAIDGKIQALNTAIEEVIPHMKAAAADNPNAQVLLRAIRFSKGAEWVIPEPTPIDSFRWNPLTADGDTDLAAALIQVAEQLKSPPMNTRALPPVLVLISDGQPTDLYMDGLNALFDQFWGRKAIRVAIAIGRDADYDVLQQFIGHSNLKPLRANNPEALVRQIKWASTAVLKAASAPASFAKDGSMNSLPIPLSNPSPVLSGTHNDRW
;
A
#
# COMPACT_ATOMS: atom_id res chain seq x y z
N LYS A 1 5.93 -11.29 14.32
CA LYS A 1 4.89 -12.28 13.96
C LYS A 1 5.57 -13.65 13.87
N LEU A 2 5.12 -14.66 14.63
CA LEU A 2 5.78 -15.97 14.76
C LEU A 2 5.93 -16.71 13.41
N LEU A 3 5.00 -16.49 12.47
CA LEU A 3 5.03 -17.01 11.10
C LEU A 3 6.25 -16.50 10.30
N TYR A 4 6.55 -15.19 10.41
CA TYR A 4 7.77 -14.62 9.84
C TYR A 4 9.04 -15.05 10.59
N GLN A 5 8.95 -15.28 11.90
CA GLN A 5 10.10 -15.75 12.67
C GLN A 5 10.51 -17.18 12.26
N ARG A 6 9.57 -18.08 11.96
CA ARG A 6 9.90 -19.42 11.47
C ARG A 6 10.46 -19.39 10.04
N LEU A 7 9.82 -18.65 9.15
CA LEU A 7 10.29 -18.48 7.77
C LEU A 7 11.68 -17.79 7.71
N ALA A 8 11.95 -16.82 8.60
CA ALA A 8 13.25 -16.15 8.70
C ALA A 8 14.37 -17.07 9.23
N HIS A 9 14.03 -18.13 9.96
CA HIS A 9 14.98 -19.18 10.37
C HIS A 9 14.99 -20.38 9.40
N ASN A 10 14.44 -20.23 8.19
CA ASN A 10 14.34 -21.29 7.18
C ASN A 10 13.58 -22.54 7.65
N GLN A 11 12.68 -22.37 8.63
CA GLN A 11 11.80 -23.42 9.13
C GLN A 11 10.47 -23.36 8.40
N VAL A 12 10.16 -24.42 7.64
CA VAL A 12 8.84 -24.61 7.00
C VAL A 12 7.88 -25.30 7.93
N PHE A 13 6.58 -25.13 7.70
CA PHE A 13 5.55 -25.85 8.43
C PHE A 13 5.41 -27.27 7.88
N SER A 14 5.20 -28.23 8.77
CA SER A 14 4.81 -29.59 8.38
C SER A 14 3.37 -29.61 7.84
N GLU A 15 3.04 -30.61 7.03
CA GLU A 15 1.65 -30.89 6.62
C GLU A 15 0.72 -30.93 7.84
N ALA A 16 1.18 -31.52 8.94
CA ALA A 16 0.40 -31.64 10.15
C ALA A 16 0.00 -30.29 10.75
N GLU A 17 0.95 -29.37 10.86
CA GLU A 17 0.71 -28.03 11.38
C GLU A 17 -0.19 -27.22 10.45
N VAL A 18 -0.01 -27.35 9.12
CA VAL A 18 -0.84 -26.63 8.14
C VAL A 18 -2.28 -27.17 8.12
N VAL A 19 -2.48 -28.49 8.20
CA VAL A 19 -3.83 -29.07 8.28
C VAL A 19 -4.55 -28.61 9.55
N GLN A 20 -3.86 -28.55 10.70
CA GLN A 20 -4.45 -28.01 11.93
C GLN A 20 -4.80 -26.53 11.80
N LEU A 21 -3.94 -25.74 11.16
CA LEU A 21 -4.21 -24.34 10.88
C LEU A 21 -5.46 -24.17 10.01
N LEU A 22 -5.58 -24.95 8.92
CA LEU A 22 -6.76 -24.91 8.05
C LEU A 22 -8.03 -25.32 8.81
N LYS A 23 -7.99 -26.40 9.60
CA LYS A 23 -9.13 -26.87 10.41
C LYS A 23 -9.59 -25.84 11.44
N ALA A 24 -8.70 -25.00 11.95
CA ALA A 24 -9.05 -23.93 12.88
C ALA A 24 -9.63 -22.69 12.17
N LEU A 25 -9.18 -22.38 10.95
CA LEU A 25 -9.63 -21.19 10.21
C LEU A 25 -10.91 -21.40 9.40
N LEU A 26 -11.16 -22.60 8.88
CA LEU A 26 -12.33 -22.90 8.05
C LEU A 26 -13.67 -22.65 8.77
N PRO A 27 -13.88 -23.02 10.05
CA PRO A 27 -15.11 -22.70 10.76
C PRO A 27 -15.35 -21.19 10.91
N VAL A 28 -14.28 -20.41 11.06
CA VAL A 28 -14.34 -18.94 11.11
C VAL A 28 -14.79 -18.40 9.76
N LEU A 29 -14.21 -18.89 8.66
CA LEU A 29 -14.62 -18.51 7.31
C LEU A 29 -16.07 -18.89 7.01
N ASN A 30 -16.52 -20.07 7.45
CA ASN A 30 -17.91 -20.48 7.29
C ASN A 30 -18.86 -19.49 8.00
N THR A 31 -18.55 -19.16 9.26
CA THR A 31 -19.38 -18.25 10.07
C THR A 31 -19.53 -16.86 9.46
N VAL A 32 -18.45 -16.31 8.87
CA VAL A 32 -18.50 -14.99 8.23
C VAL A 32 -19.14 -15.05 6.83
N HIS A 33 -18.89 -16.12 6.07
CA HIS A 33 -19.50 -16.33 4.76
C HIS A 33 -21.03 -16.48 4.87
N ASP A 34 -21.52 -17.18 5.91
CA ASP A 34 -22.95 -17.28 6.23
C ASP A 34 -23.60 -15.92 6.55
N GLN A 35 -22.81 -14.95 7.01
CA GLN A 35 -23.25 -13.57 7.25
C GLN A 35 -23.11 -12.68 6.00
N GLY A 36 -22.72 -13.24 4.86
CA GLY A 36 -22.48 -12.50 3.61
C GLY A 36 -21.21 -11.64 3.63
N ILE A 37 -20.31 -11.90 4.59
CA ILE A 37 -19.04 -11.19 4.74
C ILE A 37 -17.94 -12.04 4.12
N LEU A 38 -17.18 -11.45 3.21
CA LEU A 38 -15.97 -12.07 2.63
C LEU A 38 -14.73 -11.44 3.25
N HIS A 39 -13.67 -12.21 3.44
CA HIS A 39 -12.41 -11.70 3.94
C HIS A 39 -11.67 -10.90 2.87
N ARG A 40 -11.64 -11.37 1.62
CA ARG A 40 -11.06 -10.74 0.41
C ARG A 40 -9.55 -10.51 0.42
N ASP A 41 -8.90 -10.59 1.56
CA ASP A 41 -7.45 -10.38 1.72
C ASP A 41 -6.76 -11.48 2.56
N ILE A 42 -7.10 -12.75 2.32
CA ILE A 42 -6.47 -13.87 3.05
C ILE A 42 -5.02 -14.02 2.60
N SER A 43 -4.09 -13.92 3.55
CA SER A 43 -2.65 -14.12 3.33
C SER A 43 -1.96 -14.46 4.65
N ILE A 44 -0.70 -14.91 4.59
CA ILE A 44 0.10 -15.15 5.82
C ILE A 44 0.29 -13.88 6.66
N ASP A 45 0.14 -12.70 6.06
CA ASP A 45 0.22 -11.41 6.73
C ASP A 45 -1.00 -11.13 7.60
N ASN A 46 -2.16 -11.61 7.16
CA ASN A 46 -3.45 -11.41 7.82
C ASN A 46 -3.85 -12.64 8.67
N MET A 47 -2.89 -13.52 8.96
CA MET A 47 -3.00 -14.59 9.93
C MET A 47 -2.11 -14.31 11.14
N MET A 48 -2.69 -14.35 12.32
CA MET A 48 -1.96 -14.25 13.59
C MET A 48 -2.13 -15.52 14.41
N LEU A 49 -1.10 -15.88 15.17
CA LEU A 49 -1.21 -16.90 16.21
C LEU A 49 -1.38 -16.18 17.55
N SER A 50 -2.50 -16.43 18.23
CA SER A 50 -2.76 -15.98 19.59
C SER A 50 -3.00 -17.20 20.46
N ASN A 51 -2.19 -17.39 21.50
CA ASN A 51 -2.25 -18.55 22.39
C ASN A 51 -2.26 -19.92 21.65
N GLY A 52 -1.52 -20.02 20.54
CA GLY A 52 -1.49 -21.24 19.71
C GLY A 52 -2.65 -21.40 18.72
N MET A 53 -3.63 -20.50 18.74
CA MET A 53 -4.78 -20.50 17.82
C MET A 53 -4.55 -19.55 16.65
N PRO A 54 -4.77 -19.98 15.40
CA PRO A 54 -4.73 -19.08 14.25
C PRO A 54 -6.00 -18.20 14.24
N ILE A 55 -5.81 -16.92 14.00
CA ILE A 55 -6.87 -15.90 13.93
C ILE A 55 -6.68 -15.13 12.62
N LEU A 56 -7.77 -14.97 11.87
CA LEU A 56 -7.84 -14.07 10.72
C LEU A 56 -8.06 -12.63 11.21
N ILE A 57 -7.30 -11.71 10.65
CA ILE A 57 -7.37 -10.28 10.96
C ILE A 57 -7.52 -9.47 9.67
N ASP A 58 -7.97 -8.22 9.80
CA ASP A 58 -8.13 -7.31 8.66
C ASP A 58 -9.09 -7.83 7.57
N PHE A 59 -10.33 -8.14 7.96
CA PHE A 59 -11.40 -8.40 7.01
C PHE A 59 -11.54 -7.20 6.06
N GLY A 60 -11.37 -7.45 4.75
CA GLY A 60 -11.49 -6.43 3.73
C GLY A 60 -12.88 -5.81 3.72
N VAL A 61 -12.96 -4.49 3.89
CA VAL A 61 -14.24 -3.77 3.94
C VAL A 61 -14.84 -3.74 2.54
N GLY A 62 -15.68 -4.72 2.23
CA GLY A 62 -16.53 -4.73 1.06
C GLY A 62 -17.68 -5.69 1.29
N THR A 63 -18.86 -5.16 1.61
CA THR A 63 -20.09 -5.96 1.63
C THR A 63 -20.53 -6.26 0.20
N GLN A 64 -21.05 -7.45 -0.06
CA GLN A 64 -21.57 -7.87 -1.37
C GLN A 64 -22.84 -7.11 -1.84
N SER A 65 -23.27 -6.06 -1.13
CA SER A 65 -24.58 -5.44 -1.30
C SER A 65 -24.74 -4.46 -2.48
N ASN A 66 -23.77 -4.35 -3.39
CA ASN A 66 -23.89 -3.49 -4.58
C ASN A 66 -23.83 -4.28 -5.89
N LEU A 67 -24.85 -5.09 -6.14
CA LEU A 67 -25.02 -5.85 -7.39
C LEU A 67 -25.34 -4.99 -8.65
N ASN A 68 -25.28 -3.65 -8.61
CA ASN A 68 -25.72 -2.85 -9.76
C ASN A 68 -25.01 -1.51 -10.03
N GLN A 69 -23.83 -1.23 -9.46
CA GLN A 69 -23.09 -0.02 -9.81
C GLN A 69 -21.59 -0.28 -9.92
N PHE A 70 -21.13 -0.40 -11.16
CA PHE A 70 -19.73 -0.34 -11.65
C PHE A 70 -18.70 -1.26 -10.94
N PRO A 71 -17.81 -1.96 -11.68
CA PRO A 71 -16.78 -2.81 -11.07
C PRO A 71 -15.79 -1.91 -10.33
N SER A 72 -16.07 -1.67 -9.06
CA SER A 72 -15.38 -0.69 -8.23
C SER A 72 -14.39 -1.46 -7.38
N SER A 73 -13.10 -1.19 -7.60
CA SER A 73 -11.91 -1.69 -6.90
C SER A 73 -11.39 -3.09 -7.29
N PHE A 74 -10.13 -3.09 -7.76
CA PHE A 74 -9.25 -4.25 -7.86
C PHE A 74 -8.91 -4.71 -6.43
N VAL A 75 -9.80 -5.48 -5.78
CA VAL A 75 -9.64 -5.91 -4.37
C VAL A 75 -8.89 -7.23 -4.34
N GLY A 76 -7.69 -7.31 -3.76
CA GLY A 76 -7.00 -8.59 -3.50
C GLY A 76 -5.48 -8.48 -3.52
N LYS A 77 -4.81 -9.29 -2.68
CA LYS A 77 -3.35 -9.31 -2.60
C LYS A 77 -2.74 -10.03 -3.79
N HIS A 78 -1.86 -9.35 -4.52
CA HIS A 78 -1.14 -9.91 -5.66
C HIS A 78 -0.38 -11.18 -5.23
N GLY A 79 -0.64 -12.27 -5.96
CA GLY A 79 -0.07 -13.58 -5.70
C GLY A 79 -0.79 -14.45 -4.69
N TYR A 80 -1.77 -13.93 -3.95
CA TYR A 80 -2.69 -14.73 -3.12
C TYR A 80 -4.09 -14.77 -3.69
N ALA A 81 -4.59 -13.63 -4.16
CA ALA A 81 -5.94 -13.52 -4.70
C ALA A 81 -6.06 -14.19 -6.08
N PRO A 82 -7.22 -14.81 -6.39
CA PRO A 82 -7.45 -15.44 -7.67
C PRO A 82 -7.70 -14.41 -8.79
N PHE A 83 -7.60 -14.85 -10.04
CA PHE A 83 -7.65 -13.97 -11.20
C PHE A 83 -8.95 -13.18 -11.29
N GLU A 84 -10.12 -13.82 -11.11
CA GLU A 84 -11.43 -13.16 -11.21
C GLU A 84 -11.61 -12.02 -10.19
N GLN A 85 -10.97 -12.17 -9.03
CA GLN A 85 -10.97 -11.15 -7.99
C GLN A 85 -10.02 -10.00 -8.36
N LEU A 86 -8.85 -10.31 -8.92
CA LEU A 86 -7.87 -9.30 -9.34
C LEU A 86 -8.29 -8.55 -10.60
N SER A 87 -8.88 -9.20 -11.60
CA SER A 87 -9.16 -8.60 -12.91
C SER A 87 -10.58 -8.05 -13.04
N GLU A 88 -11.55 -8.68 -12.37
CA GLU A 88 -12.98 -8.34 -12.49
C GLU A 88 -13.57 -7.78 -11.18
N GLY A 89 -12.82 -7.82 -10.08
CA GLY A 89 -13.31 -7.45 -8.75
C GLY A 89 -14.37 -8.41 -8.21
N ARG A 90 -14.55 -9.58 -8.83
CA ARG A 90 -15.54 -10.59 -8.42
C ARG A 90 -14.97 -11.41 -7.28
N CYS A 91 -15.70 -11.48 -6.16
CA CYS A 91 -15.27 -12.21 -4.99
C CYS A 91 -16.43 -13.04 -4.43
N SER A 92 -16.14 -14.31 -4.13
CA SER A 92 -17.05 -15.30 -3.56
C SER A 92 -16.38 -15.99 -2.36
N PRO A 93 -17.11 -16.80 -1.58
CA PRO A 93 -16.50 -17.69 -0.59
C PRO A 93 -15.36 -18.52 -1.17
N SER A 94 -15.51 -19.02 -2.41
CA SER A 94 -14.48 -19.79 -3.12
C SER A 94 -13.23 -18.98 -3.51
N SER A 95 -13.31 -17.64 -3.56
CA SER A 95 -12.15 -16.77 -3.73
C SER A 95 -11.30 -16.69 -2.45
N ASP A 96 -11.94 -16.63 -1.28
CA ASP A 96 -11.25 -16.69 0.02
C ASP A 96 -10.56 -18.05 0.21
N LEU A 97 -11.23 -19.14 -0.18
CA LEU A 97 -10.65 -20.48 -0.11
C LEU A 97 -9.40 -20.63 -1.01
N TYR A 98 -9.41 -20.03 -2.22
CA TYR A 98 -8.23 -19.98 -3.07
C TYR A 98 -7.04 -19.32 -2.35
N ALA A 99 -7.26 -18.14 -1.78
CA ALA A 99 -6.22 -17.38 -1.09
C ALA A 99 -5.71 -18.09 0.19
N LEU A 100 -6.58 -18.84 0.87
CA LEU A 100 -6.21 -19.71 1.98
C LEU A 100 -5.30 -20.87 1.52
N ALA A 101 -5.57 -21.48 0.37
CA ALA A 101 -4.73 -22.54 -0.19
C ALA A 101 -3.35 -22.02 -0.63
N VAL A 102 -3.28 -20.82 -1.23
CA VAL A 102 -2.00 -20.18 -1.52
C VAL A 102 -1.19 -19.98 -0.23
N SER A 103 -1.84 -19.49 0.83
CA SER A 103 -1.20 -19.30 2.14
C SER A 103 -0.65 -20.62 2.69
N ALA A 104 -1.39 -21.72 2.58
CA ALA A 104 -0.91 -23.05 2.97
C ALA A 104 0.37 -23.45 2.21
N ILE A 105 0.41 -23.25 0.89
CA ILE A 105 1.60 -23.55 0.07
C ILE A 105 2.80 -22.68 0.47
N VAL A 106 2.58 -21.40 0.76
CA VAL A 106 3.66 -20.51 1.23
C VAL A 106 4.24 -21.03 2.55
N LEU A 107 3.41 -21.51 3.47
CA LEU A 107 3.87 -22.07 4.76
C LEU A 107 4.63 -23.38 4.61
N LEU A 108 4.21 -24.24 3.69
CA LEU A 108 4.85 -25.52 3.39
C LEU A 108 6.20 -25.36 2.66
N SER A 109 6.32 -24.34 1.80
CA SER A 109 7.53 -24.15 0.97
C SER A 109 8.52 -23.16 1.57
N GLY A 110 8.04 -22.24 2.40
CA GLY A 110 8.77 -21.05 2.81
C GLY A 110 9.14 -20.11 1.66
N ARG A 111 8.52 -20.26 0.48
CA ARG A 111 8.77 -19.42 -0.70
C ARG A 111 7.68 -18.37 -0.86
N GLN A 112 8.07 -17.20 -1.35
CA GLN A 112 7.13 -16.12 -1.65
C GLN A 112 6.21 -16.49 -2.83
N PRO A 113 4.93 -16.08 -2.83
CA PRO A 113 3.94 -16.44 -3.85
C PRO A 113 4.38 -16.11 -5.28
N GLN A 114 5.11 -15.01 -5.49
CA GLN A 114 5.63 -14.61 -6.81
C GLN A 114 6.55 -15.64 -7.46
N HIS A 115 7.26 -16.45 -6.67
CA HIS A 115 8.08 -17.55 -7.18
C HIS A 115 7.28 -18.84 -7.37
N LEU A 116 6.04 -18.86 -6.89
CA LEU A 116 5.13 -20.00 -6.94
C LEU A 116 4.03 -19.79 -8.00
N LEU A 117 3.71 -18.54 -8.37
CA LEU A 117 2.66 -18.17 -9.33
C LEU A 117 2.88 -18.74 -10.74
N SER A 118 4.13 -18.76 -11.22
CA SER A 118 4.46 -19.42 -12.50
C SER A 118 4.23 -20.93 -12.47
N GLN A 119 4.19 -21.53 -11.27
CA GLN A 119 3.94 -22.94 -11.00
C GLN A 119 2.46 -23.25 -10.65
N MET A 120 1.63 -22.22 -10.42
CA MET A 120 0.21 -22.37 -10.10
C MET A 120 -0.71 -22.26 -11.32
N ASN A 121 -0.21 -21.77 -12.47
CA ASN A 121 -0.98 -21.61 -13.73
C ASN A 121 -1.22 -22.92 -14.51
N GLY A 122 -0.84 -24.06 -13.95
CA GLY A 122 -1.00 -25.35 -14.60
C GLY A 122 -0.53 -26.46 -13.66
N ASN A 123 -1.49 -27.29 -13.26
CA ASN A 123 -1.35 -28.49 -12.43
C ASN A 123 0.07 -28.97 -12.08
N ALA A 124 0.30 -29.17 -10.78
CA ALA A 124 1.33 -30.03 -10.18
C ALA A 124 2.77 -29.50 -10.03
N ALA A 125 3.12 -28.30 -10.52
CA ALA A 125 4.50 -27.83 -10.38
C ALA A 125 4.91 -27.54 -8.91
N TRP A 126 4.00 -27.02 -8.07
CA TRP A 126 4.28 -26.80 -6.64
C TRP A 126 4.53 -28.10 -5.86
N ARG A 127 3.87 -29.20 -6.25
CA ARG A 127 3.96 -30.52 -5.59
C ARG A 127 5.35 -31.14 -5.68
N SER A 128 6.07 -30.90 -6.77
CA SER A 128 7.43 -31.43 -6.98
C SER A 128 8.46 -30.92 -5.98
N SER A 129 8.13 -29.83 -5.26
CA SER A 129 9.04 -29.16 -4.33
C SER A 129 8.67 -29.35 -2.85
N MET A 130 7.68 -30.20 -2.55
CA MET A 130 7.13 -30.37 -1.21
C MET A 130 6.90 -31.83 -0.82
N THR A 131 7.05 -32.11 0.47
CA THR A 131 6.71 -33.41 1.07
C THR A 131 5.33 -33.31 1.72
N VAL A 132 4.27 -33.60 0.96
CA VAL A 132 2.87 -33.67 1.44
C VAL A 132 2.18 -34.93 0.95
N SER A 133 1.16 -35.39 1.66
CA SER A 133 0.33 -36.53 1.27
C SER A 133 -0.46 -36.26 0.00
N ASP A 134 -0.73 -37.32 -0.75
CA ASP A 134 -1.49 -37.24 -2.00
C ASP A 134 -2.89 -36.66 -1.78
N THR A 135 -3.53 -37.03 -0.68
CA THR A 135 -4.84 -36.54 -0.27
C THR A 135 -4.80 -35.04 -0.02
N PHE A 136 -3.85 -34.54 0.77
CA PHE A 136 -3.75 -33.11 1.04
C PHE A 136 -3.42 -32.31 -0.22
N ALA A 137 -2.56 -32.84 -1.08
CA ALA A 137 -2.23 -32.21 -2.35
C ALA A 137 -3.43 -32.10 -3.30
N GLN A 138 -4.32 -33.10 -3.32
CA GLN A 138 -5.56 -33.05 -4.10
C GLN A 138 -6.51 -31.97 -3.59
N ILE A 139 -6.64 -31.83 -2.27
CA ILE A 139 -7.47 -30.78 -1.65
C ILE A 139 -6.96 -29.40 -2.03
N LEU A 140 -5.67 -29.12 -1.84
CA LEU A 140 -5.07 -27.84 -2.20
C LEU A 140 -5.17 -27.56 -3.70
N THR A 141 -4.96 -28.57 -4.55
CA THR A 141 -5.13 -28.44 -6.01
C THR A 141 -6.55 -28.00 -6.38
N ARG A 142 -7.57 -28.59 -5.75
CA ARG A 142 -8.96 -28.21 -6.02
C ARG A 142 -9.28 -26.81 -5.52
N MET A 143 -8.80 -26.42 -4.33
CA MET A 143 -8.94 -25.03 -3.83
C MET A 143 -8.28 -24.00 -4.78
N LEU A 144 -7.23 -24.40 -5.51
CA LEU A 144 -6.48 -23.56 -6.43
C LEU A 144 -6.95 -23.61 -7.89
N SER A 145 -8.10 -24.23 -8.20
CA SER A 145 -8.56 -24.28 -9.59
C SER A 145 -8.68 -22.88 -10.18
N PHE A 146 -8.24 -22.70 -11.43
CA PHE A 146 -8.39 -21.45 -12.15
C PHE A 146 -9.88 -21.13 -12.40
N VAL A 147 -10.72 -22.16 -12.53
CA VAL A 147 -12.17 -22.04 -12.71
C VAL A 147 -12.84 -21.98 -11.33
N PRO A 148 -13.47 -20.85 -10.92
CA PRO A 148 -14.05 -20.70 -9.59
C PRO A 148 -15.10 -21.77 -9.23
N GLU A 149 -15.86 -22.25 -10.21
CA GLU A 149 -16.91 -23.26 -10.06
C GLU A 149 -16.34 -24.66 -9.76
N GLU A 150 -15.09 -24.93 -10.12
CA GLU A 150 -14.42 -26.21 -9.84
C GLU A 150 -13.81 -26.25 -8.44
N ARG A 151 -13.68 -25.10 -7.78
CA ARG A 151 -13.22 -25.01 -6.39
C ARG A 151 -14.27 -25.58 -5.44
N TYR A 152 -13.87 -25.78 -4.18
CA TYR A 152 -14.83 -25.93 -3.10
C TYR A 152 -15.63 -24.64 -2.95
N GLN A 153 -16.95 -24.77 -2.75
CA GLN A 153 -17.84 -23.61 -2.72
C GLN A 153 -18.10 -23.09 -1.30
N SER A 154 -17.79 -23.89 -0.28
CA SER A 154 -17.90 -23.49 1.13
C SER A 154 -16.71 -23.98 1.96
N ALA A 155 -16.50 -23.34 3.11
CA ALA A 155 -15.46 -23.76 4.05
C ALA A 155 -15.75 -25.15 4.66
N ASP A 156 -17.02 -25.50 4.84
CA ASP A 156 -17.44 -26.83 5.28
C ASP A 156 -17.00 -27.94 4.31
N GLU A 157 -17.15 -27.73 3.00
CA GLU A 157 -16.70 -28.74 2.01
C GLU A 157 -15.20 -29.01 2.10
N VAL A 158 -14.40 -27.97 2.37
CA VAL A 158 -12.95 -28.12 2.58
C VAL A 158 -12.68 -28.82 3.91
N LEU A 159 -13.42 -28.47 4.97
CA LEU A 159 -13.26 -29.05 6.30
C LEU A 159 -13.54 -30.55 6.27
N ASP A 160 -14.62 -30.97 5.60
CA ASP A 160 -14.97 -32.38 5.39
C ASP A 160 -13.89 -33.12 4.62
N ALA A 161 -13.34 -32.51 3.55
CA ALA A 161 -12.23 -33.09 2.81
C ALA A 161 -10.98 -33.28 3.71
N LEU A 162 -10.69 -32.35 4.62
CA LEU A 162 -9.56 -32.43 5.56
C LEU A 162 -9.79 -33.44 6.71
N GLN A 163 -11.03 -33.85 7.00
CA GLN A 163 -11.30 -34.89 8.00
C GLN A 163 -10.74 -36.25 7.58
N ALA A 164 -10.62 -36.51 6.28
CA ALA A 164 -10.04 -37.74 5.74
C ALA A 164 -8.52 -37.86 6.01
N ILE A 165 -7.84 -36.77 6.35
CA ILE A 165 -6.40 -36.77 6.65
C ILE A 165 -6.19 -37.13 8.13
N LYS A 166 -5.58 -38.30 8.37
CA LYS A 166 -5.13 -38.73 9.70
C LYS A 166 -3.78 -38.08 10.02
N VAL A 167 -3.83 -36.95 10.71
CA VAL A 167 -2.63 -36.22 11.14
C VAL A 167 -2.27 -36.60 12.59
N PRO A 168 -0.99 -36.89 12.93
CA PRO A 168 -0.59 -37.03 14.33
C PRO A 168 -0.80 -35.71 15.09
N SER A 169 -1.41 -35.78 16.28
CA SER A 169 -1.65 -34.63 17.15
C SER A 169 -0.32 -33.92 17.46
N THR A 170 -0.11 -32.76 16.85
CA THR A 170 1.02 -31.87 17.14
C THR A 170 0.61 -30.84 18.18
N ASN A 171 1.54 -30.39 19.01
CA ASN A 171 1.30 -29.40 20.09
C ASN A 171 1.06 -27.97 19.55
N LEU A 172 0.08 -27.80 18.67
CA LEU A 172 -0.76 -26.61 18.68
C LEU A 172 -1.88 -26.93 19.68
N SER A 173 -1.69 -26.54 20.95
CA SER A 173 -2.65 -26.85 22.02
C SER A 173 -3.98 -26.13 21.77
N VAL A 174 -4.88 -26.77 21.02
CA VAL A 174 -6.28 -26.37 20.86
C VAL A 174 -7.06 -26.96 22.04
N THR A 175 -6.97 -26.31 23.19
CA THR A 175 -7.92 -26.52 24.30
C THR A 175 -8.39 -25.15 24.77
N GLY A 176 -9.37 -24.62 24.07
CA GLY A 176 -10.14 -23.46 24.50
C GLY A 176 -11.43 -23.45 23.70
N GLU A 177 -12.55 -23.66 24.38
CA GLU A 177 -13.88 -23.41 23.82
C GLU A 177 -13.92 -22.01 23.21
N PHE A 178 -14.46 -21.89 22.00
CA PHE A 178 -14.75 -20.61 21.38
C PHE A 178 -15.73 -19.83 22.27
N PRO A 179 -15.37 -18.66 22.83
CA PRO A 179 -16.38 -17.73 23.29
C PRO A 179 -16.93 -17.04 22.03
N ILE A 180 -17.98 -17.60 21.45
CA ILE A 180 -18.92 -16.76 20.69
C ILE A 180 -19.61 -15.93 21.77
N ALA A 181 -19.12 -14.71 22.03
CA ALA A 181 -19.77 -13.81 22.97
C ALA A 181 -21.14 -13.41 22.39
N PRO A 182 -22.27 -13.78 23.02
CA PRO A 182 -23.56 -13.24 22.65
C PRO A 182 -23.61 -11.80 23.19
N GLY A 183 -23.62 -10.79 22.30
CA GLY A 183 -23.89 -9.40 22.73
C GLY A 183 -22.96 -8.29 22.21
N VAL A 184 -22.29 -8.42 21.06
CA VAL A 184 -21.45 -7.33 20.49
C VAL A 184 -22.28 -6.14 19.93
N PHE A 185 -23.61 -6.18 20.05
CA PHE A 185 -24.46 -5.01 19.86
C PHE A 185 -25.06 -4.57 21.20
N THR A 186 -24.27 -3.98 22.10
CA THR A 186 -24.66 -2.85 22.97
C THR A 186 -23.58 -2.55 24.01
N SER A 187 -23.30 -1.25 24.18
CA SER A 187 -22.46 -0.61 25.21
C SER A 187 -20.98 -1.00 25.29
N MET A 188 -20.13 -0.14 24.70
CA MET A 188 -18.73 -0.02 25.07
C MET A 188 -18.61 0.42 26.54
N PRO A 189 -17.72 -0.17 27.34
CA PRO A 189 -17.27 0.47 28.56
C PRO A 189 -16.29 1.60 28.19
N ASP A 190 -16.51 2.78 28.77
CA ASP A 190 -15.62 3.93 28.65
C ASP A 190 -14.19 3.54 29.03
N LEU A 191 -13.30 3.45 28.02
CA LEU A 191 -11.86 3.40 28.25
C LEU A 191 -11.39 4.77 28.76
N PRO A 192 -10.44 4.82 29.71
CA PRO A 192 -9.95 6.07 30.27
C PRO A 192 -9.36 6.95 29.16
N GLY A 193 -9.95 8.13 28.99
CA GLY A 193 -9.56 9.10 27.98
C GLY A 193 -8.10 9.54 28.12
N GLY A 194 -7.26 9.05 27.20
CA GLY A 194 -6.13 9.82 26.68
C GLY A 194 -6.53 10.35 25.31
N ALA A 195 -6.29 11.64 25.03
CA ALA A 195 -6.55 12.24 23.72
C ALA A 195 -6.10 11.29 22.60
N MET A 196 -6.92 11.13 21.55
CA MET A 196 -6.56 10.36 20.34
C MET A 196 -5.11 10.68 19.96
N ALA A 197 -4.19 9.73 20.13
CA ALA A 197 -2.76 10.00 19.92
C ALA A 197 -2.52 10.22 18.42
N THR A 198 -2.50 11.49 17.99
CA THR A 198 -2.27 11.89 16.60
C THR A 198 -0.88 11.43 16.15
N ARG A 199 -0.82 10.69 15.05
CA ARG A 199 0.46 10.22 14.47
C ARG A 199 1.03 11.28 13.53
N PRO A 200 2.34 11.61 13.59
CA PRO A 200 2.92 12.58 12.67
C PRO A 200 2.96 12.01 11.25
N LEU A 201 2.48 12.79 10.29
CA LEU A 201 2.59 12.56 8.85
C LEU A 201 3.46 13.68 8.28
N HIS A 202 4.67 13.33 7.84
CA HIS A 202 5.57 14.29 7.21
C HIS A 202 5.25 14.41 5.73
N PHE A 203 4.96 15.63 5.29
CA PHE A 203 4.75 15.98 3.89
C PHE A 203 5.88 16.91 3.44
N ILE A 204 6.66 16.50 2.44
CA ILE A 204 7.85 17.21 2.00
C ILE A 204 7.70 17.61 0.54
N TRP A 205 7.73 18.92 0.30
CA TRP A 205 7.89 19.49 -1.03
C TRP A 205 9.37 19.49 -1.42
N ILE A 206 9.69 18.91 -2.58
CA ILE A 206 11.02 18.91 -3.17
C ILE A 206 10.90 19.70 -4.47
N CYS A 207 11.31 20.96 -4.45
CA CYS A 207 11.04 21.93 -5.51
C CYS A 207 12.30 22.27 -6.28
N ASP A 208 12.23 22.07 -7.59
CA ASP A 208 13.24 22.53 -8.54
C ASP A 208 13.19 24.05 -8.64
N CYS A 209 14.36 24.67 -8.52
CA CYS A 209 14.58 26.10 -8.66
C CYS A 209 15.71 26.41 -9.63
N SER A 210 16.10 25.47 -10.49
CA SER A 210 17.15 25.69 -11.49
C SER A 210 16.79 26.81 -12.48
N GLU A 211 17.78 27.27 -13.26
CA GLU A 211 17.58 28.33 -14.26
C GLU A 211 16.44 28.05 -15.27
N SER A 212 16.18 26.78 -15.60
CA SER A 212 15.08 26.40 -16.50
C SER A 212 13.69 26.75 -15.93
N MET A 213 13.58 26.87 -14.61
CA MET A 213 12.36 27.28 -13.91
C MET A 213 12.10 28.79 -13.98
N ALA A 214 13.10 29.60 -14.35
CA ALA A 214 12.94 31.03 -14.60
C ALA A 214 12.23 31.31 -15.94
N ILE A 215 12.25 30.33 -16.85
CA ILE A 215 11.71 30.45 -18.21
C ILE A 215 10.20 30.22 -18.19
N ASP A 216 9.48 31.00 -19.00
CA ASP A 216 8.03 30.88 -19.23
C ASP A 216 7.19 30.79 -17.96
N GLY A 217 7.53 31.56 -16.92
CA GLY A 217 6.67 31.68 -15.74
C GLY A 217 6.58 30.43 -14.84
N LYS A 218 7.36 29.37 -15.10
CA LYS A 218 7.26 28.07 -14.40
C LYS A 218 7.38 28.21 -12.87
N ILE A 219 8.35 28.99 -12.38
CA ILE A 219 8.52 29.22 -10.94
C ILE A 219 7.37 30.04 -10.33
N GLN A 220 6.81 30.99 -11.06
CA GLN A 220 5.63 31.75 -10.64
C GLN A 220 4.39 30.85 -10.58
N ALA A 221 4.22 29.96 -11.55
CA ALA A 221 3.16 28.97 -11.57
C ALA A 221 3.28 27.98 -10.39
N LEU A 222 4.50 27.52 -10.09
CA LEU A 222 4.78 26.66 -8.93
C LEU A 222 4.41 27.36 -7.62
N ASN A 223 4.85 28.60 -7.44
CA ASN A 223 4.55 29.37 -6.23
C ASN A 223 3.06 29.58 -6.03
N THR A 224 2.36 30.00 -7.10
CA THR A 224 0.91 30.20 -7.09
C THR A 224 0.19 28.90 -6.75
N ALA A 225 0.58 27.78 -7.38
CA ALA A 225 -0.05 26.50 -7.17
C ALA A 225 0.12 25.95 -5.75
N ILE A 226 1.30 26.10 -5.14
CA ILE A 226 1.53 25.70 -3.75
C ILE A 226 0.73 26.59 -2.80
N GLU A 227 0.68 27.91 -3.04
CA GLU A 227 -0.10 28.82 -2.21
C GLU A 227 -1.61 28.50 -2.26
N GLU A 228 -2.15 28.23 -3.46
CA GLU A 228 -3.55 27.88 -3.67
C GLU A 228 -3.96 26.52 -3.06
N VAL A 229 -3.02 25.56 -2.94
CA VAL A 229 -3.36 24.24 -2.40
C VAL A 229 -3.45 24.21 -0.87
N ILE A 230 -2.81 25.15 -0.16
CA ILE A 230 -2.72 25.13 1.30
C ILE A 230 -4.11 25.07 1.98
N PRO A 231 -5.12 25.86 1.60
CA PRO A 231 -6.46 25.74 2.16
C PRO A 231 -7.09 24.35 1.96
N HIS A 232 -6.83 23.72 0.81
CA HIS A 232 -7.31 22.37 0.50
C HIS A 232 -6.58 21.31 1.32
N MET A 233 -5.29 21.48 1.58
CA MET A 233 -4.53 20.61 2.49
C MET A 233 -5.03 20.72 3.92
N LYS A 234 -5.35 21.94 4.39
CA LYS A 234 -5.97 22.16 5.71
C LYS A 234 -7.30 21.42 5.84
N ALA A 235 -8.16 21.53 4.83
CA ALA A 235 -9.43 20.80 4.81
C ALA A 235 -9.22 19.28 4.81
N ALA A 236 -8.31 18.77 3.97
CA ALA A 236 -7.98 17.35 3.93
C ALA A 236 -7.36 16.84 5.24
N ALA A 237 -6.57 17.65 5.94
CA ALA A 237 -6.04 17.32 7.26
C ALA A 237 -7.14 17.29 8.34
N ALA A 238 -8.09 18.24 8.29
CA ALA A 238 -9.22 18.27 9.20
C ALA A 238 -10.13 17.04 9.08
N ASP A 239 -10.28 16.49 7.87
CA ASP A 239 -10.98 15.21 7.61
C ASP A 239 -10.25 13.98 8.21
N ASN A 240 -9.03 14.15 8.73
CA ASN A 240 -8.16 13.07 9.21
C ASN A 240 -7.67 13.31 10.66
N PRO A 241 -8.54 13.21 11.67
CA PRO A 241 -8.23 13.57 13.06
C PRO A 241 -7.16 12.69 13.72
N ASN A 242 -6.79 11.57 13.11
CA ASN A 242 -5.76 10.65 13.60
C ASN A 242 -4.34 11.01 13.15
N ALA A 243 -4.18 11.98 12.24
CA ALA A 243 -2.90 12.36 11.65
C ALA A 243 -2.55 13.82 11.95
N GLN A 244 -1.34 14.08 12.44
CA GLN A 244 -0.77 15.41 12.53
C GLN A 244 0.05 15.69 11.27
N VAL A 245 -0.46 16.51 10.37
CA VAL A 245 0.22 16.84 9.11
C VAL A 245 1.31 17.90 9.36
N LEU A 246 2.56 17.52 9.09
CA LEU A 246 3.75 18.33 9.27
C LEU A 246 4.41 18.59 7.91
N LEU A 247 4.47 19.85 7.50
CA LEU A 247 5.02 20.26 6.22
C LEU A 247 6.48 20.67 6.35
N ARG A 248 7.25 20.33 5.34
CA ARG A 248 8.57 20.88 5.06
C ARG A 248 8.71 21.14 3.56
N ALA A 249 9.65 22.00 3.21
CA ALA A 249 9.97 22.31 1.84
C ALA A 249 11.47 22.46 1.69
N ILE A 250 12.03 21.75 0.71
CA ILE A 250 13.41 21.88 0.26
C ILE A 250 13.40 22.38 -1.18
N ARG A 251 14.20 23.41 -1.44
CA ARG A 251 14.49 23.84 -2.81
C ARG A 251 15.83 23.25 -3.23
N PHE A 252 15.98 22.99 -4.52
CA PHE A 252 17.26 22.62 -5.08
C PHE A 252 17.54 23.38 -6.37
N SER A 253 18.78 23.80 -6.48
CA SER A 253 19.37 24.38 -7.67
C SER A 253 20.87 24.12 -7.63
N LYS A 254 21.69 25.13 -7.34
CA LYS A 254 23.10 24.94 -6.98
C LYS A 254 23.18 24.56 -5.50
N GLY A 255 23.18 23.26 -5.24
CA GLY A 255 22.95 22.64 -3.94
C GLY A 255 21.47 22.55 -3.59
N ALA A 256 21.20 22.18 -2.33
CA ALA A 256 19.84 22.11 -1.81
C ALA A 256 19.73 22.82 -0.46
N GLU A 257 18.60 23.47 -0.24
CA GLU A 257 18.36 24.31 0.93
C GLU A 257 16.94 24.12 1.45
N TRP A 258 16.80 23.91 2.76
CA TRP A 258 15.49 23.86 3.40
C TRP A 258 14.89 25.27 3.50
N VAL A 259 13.84 25.50 2.73
CA VAL A 259 13.03 26.73 2.82
C VAL A 259 12.19 26.70 4.09
N ILE A 260 11.72 25.51 4.47
CA ILE A 260 11.00 25.23 5.72
C ILE A 260 11.72 24.08 6.43
N PRO A 261 12.75 24.37 7.27
CA PRO A 261 13.62 23.35 7.86
C PRO A 261 12.92 22.54 8.96
N GLU A 262 12.07 23.19 9.74
CA GLU A 262 11.37 22.55 10.85
C GLU A 262 10.06 21.90 10.37
N PRO A 263 9.67 20.72 10.92
CA PRO A 263 8.39 20.11 10.59
C PRO A 263 7.27 21.01 11.12
N THR A 264 6.62 21.73 10.20
CA THR A 264 5.70 22.81 10.53
C THR A 264 4.26 22.31 10.41
N PRO A 265 3.43 22.36 11.46
CA PRO A 265 2.01 22.00 11.37
C PRO A 265 1.29 22.77 10.26
N ILE A 266 0.41 22.11 9.52
CA ILE A 266 -0.31 22.69 8.37
C ILE A 266 -1.07 23.99 8.70
N ASP A 267 -1.58 24.14 9.92
CA ASP A 267 -2.29 25.35 10.36
C ASP A 267 -1.37 26.58 10.44
N SER A 268 -0.14 26.36 10.91
CA SER A 268 0.91 27.37 11.00
C SER A 268 1.73 27.53 9.71
N PHE A 269 1.61 26.62 8.75
CA PHE A 269 2.39 26.66 7.52
C PHE A 269 2.09 27.92 6.72
N ARG A 270 3.16 28.54 6.20
CA ARG A 270 3.13 29.71 5.31
C ARG A 270 4.12 29.44 4.17
N TRP A 271 3.68 29.69 2.94
CA TRP A 271 4.54 29.56 1.78
C TRP A 271 5.38 30.81 1.60
N ASN A 272 6.68 30.62 1.44
CA ASN A 272 7.60 31.68 1.01
C ASN A 272 7.92 31.42 -0.46
N PRO A 273 7.55 32.32 -1.39
CA PRO A 273 7.78 32.12 -2.80
C PRO A 273 9.25 31.85 -3.12
N LEU A 274 9.48 30.82 -3.93
CA LEU A 274 10.80 30.43 -4.40
C LEU A 274 11.23 31.27 -5.61
N THR A 275 12.53 31.43 -5.76
CA THR A 275 13.16 32.06 -6.92
C THR A 275 14.00 31.04 -7.67
N ALA A 276 14.03 31.15 -8.99
CA ALA A 276 14.87 30.32 -9.83
C ALA A 276 16.30 30.89 -9.93
N ASP A 277 17.31 30.05 -9.76
CA ASP A 277 18.74 30.33 -9.83
C ASP A 277 19.54 29.04 -10.12
N GLY A 278 20.77 29.13 -10.62
CA GLY A 278 21.75 28.04 -10.60
C GLY A 278 21.45 26.77 -11.43
N ASP A 279 22.32 25.76 -11.24
CA ASP A 279 22.25 24.43 -11.88
C ASP A 279 21.20 23.51 -11.19
N THR A 280 21.15 22.20 -11.49
CA THR A 280 20.09 21.28 -11.02
C THR A 280 20.65 20.13 -10.14
N ASP A 281 20.93 20.41 -8.86
CA ASP A 281 21.51 19.44 -7.90
C ASP A 281 20.43 18.60 -7.16
N LEU A 282 19.78 17.70 -7.89
CA LEU A 282 18.73 16.82 -7.35
C LEU A 282 19.26 15.84 -6.29
N ALA A 283 20.46 15.28 -6.48
CA ALA A 283 21.08 14.35 -5.51
C ALA A 283 21.23 15.01 -4.15
N ALA A 284 21.70 16.27 -4.12
CA ALA A 284 21.88 17.03 -2.88
C ALA A 284 20.56 17.17 -2.10
N ALA A 285 19.46 17.39 -2.81
CA ALA A 285 18.13 17.48 -2.21
C ALA A 285 17.69 16.15 -1.60
N LEU A 286 17.82 15.06 -2.36
CA LEU A 286 17.40 13.73 -1.94
C LEU A 286 18.21 13.21 -0.75
N ILE A 287 19.52 13.49 -0.72
CA ILE A 287 20.38 13.15 0.43
C ILE A 287 19.90 13.89 1.69
N GLN A 288 19.63 15.20 1.59
CA GLN A 288 19.13 15.96 2.74
C GLN A 288 17.76 15.48 3.21
N VAL A 289 16.86 15.11 2.29
CA VAL A 289 15.58 14.48 2.63
C VAL A 289 15.81 13.14 3.34
N ALA A 290 16.70 12.29 2.82
CA ALA A 290 17.03 11.00 3.43
C ALA A 290 17.53 11.13 4.88
N GLU A 291 18.35 12.15 5.19
CA GLU A 291 18.78 12.43 6.56
C GLU A 291 17.59 12.69 7.51
N GLN A 292 16.54 13.37 7.03
CA GLN A 292 15.34 13.63 7.82
C GLN A 292 14.43 12.41 7.98
N LEU A 293 14.60 11.38 7.15
CA LEU A 293 13.86 10.12 7.22
C LEU A 293 14.55 9.06 8.10
N LYS A 294 15.73 9.34 8.64
CA LYS A 294 16.38 8.48 9.64
C LYS A 294 15.52 8.40 10.91
N SER A 295 15.65 7.32 11.67
CA SER A 295 15.01 7.18 12.99
C SER A 295 16.10 7.03 14.05
N PRO A 296 16.46 8.10 14.80
CA PRO A 296 15.98 9.50 14.74
C PRO A 296 16.50 10.29 13.51
N PRO A 297 15.90 11.45 13.13
CA PRO A 297 14.91 12.26 13.88
C PRO A 297 13.44 11.82 13.73
N MET A 298 13.10 10.99 12.73
CA MET A 298 11.72 10.58 12.48
C MET A 298 11.23 9.57 13.53
N ASN A 299 10.00 9.76 14.01
CA ASN A 299 9.38 8.92 15.03
C ASN A 299 9.01 7.54 14.45
N THR A 300 9.30 6.45 15.19
CA THR A 300 8.95 5.07 14.80
C THR A 300 7.44 4.82 14.66
N ARG A 301 6.60 5.67 15.27
CA ARG A 301 5.13 5.64 15.15
C ARG A 301 4.57 6.57 14.08
N ALA A 302 5.42 7.26 13.31
CA ALA A 302 4.98 8.12 12.21
C ALA A 302 4.15 7.36 11.17
N LEU A 303 3.36 8.09 10.40
CA LEU A 303 2.75 7.57 9.17
C LEU A 303 3.81 7.57 8.05
N PRO A 304 3.63 6.76 6.99
CA PRO A 304 4.40 6.85 5.78
C PRO A 304 4.54 8.31 5.32
N PRO A 305 5.77 8.83 5.14
CA PRO A 305 5.95 10.22 4.73
C PRO A 305 5.53 10.38 3.26
N VAL A 306 5.08 11.57 2.90
CA VAL A 306 4.73 11.94 1.53
C VAL A 306 5.81 12.84 0.97
N LEU A 307 6.39 12.47 -0.16
CA LEU A 307 7.43 13.21 -0.87
C LEU A 307 6.89 13.60 -2.24
N VAL A 308 6.80 14.90 -2.49
CA VAL A 308 6.34 15.44 -3.78
C VAL A 308 7.49 16.16 -4.46
N LEU A 309 8.02 15.54 -5.52
CA LEU A 309 9.03 16.12 -6.39
C LEU A 309 8.35 16.92 -7.48
N ILE A 310 8.74 18.18 -7.63
CA ILE A 310 8.27 19.08 -8.69
C ILE A 310 9.51 19.54 -9.45
N SER A 311 9.69 19.09 -10.69
CA SER A 311 10.89 19.32 -11.48
C SER A 311 10.61 19.11 -12.97
N ASP A 312 11.46 19.67 -13.82
CA ASP A 312 11.54 19.32 -15.24
C ASP A 312 12.42 18.08 -15.50
N GLY A 313 12.99 17.47 -14.47
CA GLY A 313 13.62 16.16 -14.55
C GLY A 313 15.01 16.14 -15.18
N GLN A 314 15.68 17.28 -15.37
CA GLN A 314 17.04 17.32 -15.96
C GLN A 314 18.13 17.54 -14.90
N PRO A 315 18.43 16.56 -14.01
CA PRO A 315 19.47 16.71 -13.02
C PRO A 315 20.84 16.83 -13.69
N THR A 316 21.67 17.72 -13.16
CA THR A 316 23.05 17.92 -13.62
C THR A 316 24.06 17.12 -12.80
N ASP A 317 23.61 16.44 -11.74
CA ASP A 317 24.40 15.68 -10.79
C ASP A 317 24.15 14.16 -10.85
N LEU A 318 24.89 13.41 -10.03
CA LEU A 318 24.74 11.95 -9.88
C LEU A 318 23.49 11.62 -9.04
N TYR A 319 22.30 12.00 -9.52
CA TYR A 319 21.02 11.88 -8.81
C TYR A 319 20.71 10.47 -8.28
N MET A 320 21.27 9.44 -8.92
CA MET A 320 21.16 8.04 -8.46
C MET A 320 21.70 7.84 -7.05
N ASP A 321 22.77 8.55 -6.65
CA ASP A 321 23.32 8.46 -5.30
C ASP A 321 22.31 9.00 -4.27
N GLY A 322 21.58 10.06 -4.63
CA GLY A 322 20.50 10.61 -3.82
C GLY A 322 19.29 9.67 -3.72
N LEU A 323 18.91 9.02 -4.81
CA LEU A 323 17.84 8.00 -4.80
C LEU A 323 18.21 6.81 -3.93
N ASN A 324 19.44 6.31 -4.04
CA ASN A 324 19.94 5.21 -3.21
C ASN A 324 19.92 5.59 -1.73
N ALA A 325 20.42 6.79 -1.38
CA ALA A 325 20.39 7.29 -0.01
C ALA A 325 18.96 7.34 0.56
N LEU A 326 17.98 7.72 -0.26
CA LEU A 326 16.55 7.71 0.10
C LEU A 326 16.02 6.28 0.30
N PHE A 327 16.30 5.36 -0.62
CA PHE A 327 15.79 3.99 -0.59
C PHE A 327 16.46 3.12 0.47
N ASP A 328 17.63 3.50 0.96
CA ASP A 328 18.28 2.83 2.09
C ASP A 328 17.54 3.12 3.41
N GLN A 329 16.83 4.25 3.52
CA GLN A 329 16.08 4.58 4.73
C GLN A 329 14.82 3.74 4.88
N PHE A 330 14.53 3.29 6.11
CA PHE A 330 13.29 2.57 6.42
C PHE A 330 12.05 3.36 6.00
N TRP A 331 11.99 4.64 6.39
CA TRP A 331 10.88 5.51 6.01
C TRP A 331 10.92 5.91 4.54
N GLY A 332 12.10 5.98 3.92
CA GLY A 332 12.23 6.26 2.48
C GLY A 332 11.66 5.14 1.61
N ARG A 333 11.84 3.87 1.99
CA ARG A 333 11.16 2.73 1.32
C ARG A 333 9.64 2.77 1.44
N LYS A 334 9.15 3.27 2.58
CA LYS A 334 7.72 3.43 2.86
C LYS A 334 7.15 4.78 2.40
N ALA A 335 7.98 5.68 1.86
CA ALA A 335 7.60 7.06 1.58
C ALA A 335 6.81 7.18 0.29
N ILE A 336 5.60 7.76 0.32
CA ILE A 336 4.73 7.99 -0.84
C ILE A 336 5.35 9.03 -1.73
N ARG A 337 5.87 8.58 -2.87
CA ARG A 337 6.62 9.40 -3.80
C ARG A 337 5.75 9.72 -5.00
N VAL A 338 5.51 11.02 -5.21
CA VAL A 338 4.81 11.56 -6.37
C VAL A 338 5.74 12.52 -7.07
N ALA A 339 5.82 12.43 -8.39
CA ALA A 339 6.55 13.39 -9.21
C ALA A 339 5.58 14.19 -10.08
N ILE A 340 5.78 15.50 -10.16
CA ILE A 340 5.07 16.42 -11.05
C ILE A 340 6.08 16.96 -12.04
N ALA A 341 5.94 16.50 -13.28
CA ALA A 341 6.72 16.97 -14.42
C ALA A 341 6.25 18.36 -14.82
N ILE A 342 7.13 19.36 -14.69
CA ILE A 342 6.91 20.71 -15.21
C ILE A 342 7.68 20.86 -16.51
N GLY A 343 6.97 21.11 -17.60
CA GLY A 343 7.59 21.30 -18.91
C GLY A 343 7.10 20.26 -19.90
N ARG A 344 7.08 20.63 -21.19
CA ARG A 344 6.80 19.65 -22.26
C ARG A 344 8.02 18.76 -22.53
N ASP A 345 9.18 19.28 -22.17
CA ASP A 345 10.54 18.76 -22.27
C ASP A 345 11.01 18.06 -21.01
N ALA A 346 10.10 17.80 -20.06
CA ALA A 346 10.47 17.16 -18.82
C ALA A 346 10.96 15.72 -19.02
N ASP A 347 12.02 15.31 -18.31
CA ASP A 347 12.51 13.93 -18.34
C ASP A 347 11.65 13.05 -17.43
N TYR A 348 10.86 12.20 -18.06
CA TYR A 348 9.94 11.30 -17.35
C TYR A 348 10.65 10.11 -16.73
N ASP A 349 11.82 9.71 -17.23
CA ASP A 349 12.52 8.52 -16.74
C ASP A 349 13.13 8.81 -15.36
N VAL A 350 13.75 9.97 -15.19
CA VAL A 350 14.27 10.42 -13.89
C VAL A 350 13.13 10.51 -12.86
N LEU A 351 12.01 11.13 -13.23
CA LEU A 351 10.86 11.28 -12.35
C LEU A 351 10.19 9.94 -12.02
N GLN A 352 10.14 9.00 -12.99
CA GLN A 352 9.61 7.65 -12.79
C GLN A 352 10.49 6.83 -11.84
N GLN A 353 11.82 6.99 -11.92
CA GLN A 353 12.76 6.36 -11.00
C GLN A 353 12.61 6.89 -9.58
N PHE A 354 12.40 8.21 -9.40
CA PHE A 354 12.06 8.78 -8.10
C PHE A 354 10.79 8.16 -7.50
N ILE A 355 9.73 8.03 -8.30
CA ILE A 355 8.50 7.36 -7.87
C ILE A 355 8.79 5.93 -7.41
N GLY A 356 9.63 5.18 -8.14
CA GLY A 356 10.09 3.84 -7.77
C GLY A 356 9.01 2.75 -7.80
N HIS A 357 7.83 3.03 -8.37
CA HIS A 357 6.68 2.13 -8.48
C HIS A 357 6.18 2.08 -9.93
N SER A 358 5.88 0.89 -10.45
CA SER A 358 5.48 0.68 -11.85
C SER A 358 4.07 1.17 -12.21
N ASN A 359 3.21 1.41 -11.20
CA ASN A 359 1.78 1.67 -11.42
C ASN A 359 1.41 3.16 -11.33
N LEU A 360 2.33 4.00 -10.81
CA LEU A 360 2.16 5.45 -10.74
C LEU A 360 3.12 6.10 -11.74
N LYS A 361 2.55 6.90 -12.64
CA LYS A 361 3.32 7.68 -13.62
C LYS A 361 3.52 9.11 -13.11
N PRO A 362 4.62 9.79 -13.50
CA PRO A 362 4.77 11.22 -13.24
C PRO A 362 3.56 12.00 -13.72
N LEU A 363 3.07 12.90 -12.87
CA LEU A 363 1.95 13.77 -13.18
C LEU A 363 2.41 14.86 -14.13
N ARG A 364 1.73 15.00 -15.26
CA ARG A 364 2.10 15.99 -16.26
C ARG A 364 1.40 17.32 -15.99
N ALA A 365 2.18 18.36 -15.77
CA ALA A 365 1.75 19.74 -15.86
C ALA A 365 2.33 20.32 -17.15
N ASN A 366 1.49 20.86 -18.03
CA ASN A 366 1.94 21.50 -19.29
C ASN A 366 1.63 23.00 -19.36
N ASN A 367 0.99 23.52 -18.31
CA ASN A 367 0.56 24.89 -18.13
C ASN A 367 0.28 25.12 -16.62
N PRO A 368 0.15 26.38 -16.18
CA PRO A 368 -0.12 26.71 -14.78
C PRO A 368 -1.38 26.03 -14.23
N GLU A 369 -2.48 25.98 -14.97
CA GLU A 369 -3.72 25.37 -14.49
C GLU A 369 -3.61 23.86 -14.29
N ALA A 370 -2.85 23.17 -15.13
CA ALA A 370 -2.53 21.77 -14.95
C ALA A 370 -1.64 21.59 -13.71
N LEU A 371 -0.66 22.46 -13.49
CA LEU A 371 0.22 22.42 -12.32
C LEU A 371 -0.58 22.54 -11.00
N VAL A 372 -1.46 23.53 -10.90
CA VAL A 372 -2.37 23.68 -9.75
C VAL A 372 -3.18 22.40 -9.51
N ARG A 373 -3.75 21.82 -10.57
CA ARG A 373 -4.57 20.62 -10.48
C ARG A 373 -3.78 19.39 -10.02
N GLN A 374 -2.58 19.20 -10.54
CA GLN A 374 -1.71 18.07 -10.17
C GLN A 374 -1.20 18.22 -8.74
N ILE A 375 -0.79 19.43 -8.33
CA ILE A 375 -0.41 19.74 -6.95
C ILE A 375 -1.59 19.50 -6.02
N LYS A 376 -2.80 19.96 -6.37
CA LYS A 376 -4.02 19.70 -5.60
C LYS A 376 -4.31 18.21 -5.43
N TRP A 377 -4.20 17.42 -6.49
CA TRP A 377 -4.37 15.97 -6.41
C TRP A 377 -3.27 15.34 -5.55
N ALA A 378 -2.00 15.68 -5.77
CA ALA A 378 -0.85 15.12 -5.07
C ALA A 378 -0.87 15.48 -3.58
N SER A 379 -1.40 16.65 -3.22
CA SER A 379 -1.53 17.04 -1.82
C SER A 379 -2.74 16.41 -1.16
N THR A 380 -3.92 16.42 -1.78
CA THR A 380 -5.16 16.03 -1.07
C THR A 380 -5.44 14.52 -1.14
N ALA A 381 -5.23 13.90 -2.30
CA ALA A 381 -5.50 12.48 -2.48
C ALA A 381 -4.44 11.62 -1.78
N VAL A 382 -3.19 12.06 -1.84
CA VAL A 382 -2.07 11.35 -1.19
C VAL A 382 -2.11 11.55 0.31
N LEU A 383 -2.47 12.75 0.83
CA LEU A 383 -2.69 12.91 2.27
C LEU A 383 -3.76 11.95 2.78
N LYS A 384 -4.91 11.87 2.09
CA LYS A 384 -6.00 10.94 2.44
C LYS A 384 -5.57 9.47 2.39
N ALA A 385 -4.74 9.09 1.41
CA ALA A 385 -4.18 7.75 1.32
C ALA A 385 -3.18 7.48 2.47
N ALA A 386 -2.25 8.40 2.71
CA ALA A 386 -1.22 8.30 3.73
C ALA A 386 -1.77 8.26 5.16
N SER A 387 -2.87 8.97 5.42
CA SER A 387 -3.57 9.02 6.70
C SER A 387 -4.66 7.95 6.85
N ALA A 388 -4.90 7.14 5.82
CA ALA A 388 -5.88 6.07 5.87
C ALA A 388 -5.54 5.07 7.00
N PRO A 389 -6.55 4.46 7.65
CA PRO A 389 -6.32 3.48 8.70
C PRO A 389 -5.35 2.37 8.27
N ALA A 390 -4.59 1.83 9.22
CA ALA A 390 -3.48 0.90 8.96
C ALA A 390 -3.85 -0.39 8.21
N SER A 391 -5.14 -0.66 7.99
CA SER A 391 -5.64 -1.66 7.04
C SER A 391 -5.18 -1.40 5.59
N PHE A 392 -4.77 -0.17 5.25
CA PHE A 392 -4.21 0.21 3.94
C PHE A 392 -2.67 0.22 3.87
N ALA A 393 -1.98 0.00 5.00
CA ALA A 393 -0.51 0.17 5.12
C ALA A 393 0.23 -1.12 5.50
N LYS A 394 -0.44 -2.29 5.42
CA LYS A 394 0.11 -3.58 5.88
C LYS A 394 0.95 -4.32 4.85
N ASP A 395 0.80 -4.04 3.56
CA ASP A 395 1.83 -4.39 2.58
C ASP A 395 2.91 -3.31 2.66
N GLY A 396 4.14 -3.68 3.05
CA GLY A 396 5.29 -2.77 3.01
C GLY A 396 5.65 -2.24 1.61
N SER A 397 4.78 -2.49 0.62
CA SER A 397 4.74 -1.92 -0.70
C SER A 397 3.62 -0.89 -0.77
N MET A 398 3.99 0.35 -1.07
CA MET A 398 3.04 1.43 -1.33
C MET A 398 2.21 1.25 -2.61
N ASN A 399 2.40 0.16 -3.36
CA ASN A 399 1.48 -0.21 -4.45
C ASN A 399 0.06 -0.51 -3.95
N SER A 400 -0.14 -0.63 -2.63
CA SER A 400 -1.42 -0.97 -1.98
C SER A 400 -2.22 0.24 -1.48
N LEU A 401 -1.63 1.44 -1.46
CA LEU A 401 -2.37 2.65 -1.12
C LEU A 401 -3.30 3.00 -2.29
N PRO A 402 -4.62 3.13 -2.08
CA PRO A 402 -5.55 3.54 -3.13
C PRO A 402 -5.37 5.03 -3.40
N ILE A 403 -4.27 5.38 -4.08
CA ILE A 403 -4.04 6.71 -4.61
C ILE A 403 -4.89 6.78 -5.89
N PRO A 404 -6.01 7.54 -5.89
CA PRO A 404 -6.94 7.55 -6.99
C PRO A 404 -6.24 8.07 -8.24
N LEU A 405 -6.08 7.28 -9.31
CA LEU A 405 -5.39 7.72 -10.54
C LEU A 405 -5.88 9.12 -10.97
N SER A 406 -4.94 10.02 -11.27
CA SER A 406 -5.30 11.31 -11.85
C SER A 406 -5.93 11.07 -13.22
N ASN A 407 -7.15 11.56 -13.45
CA ASN A 407 -7.82 11.39 -14.74
C ASN A 407 -7.00 12.10 -15.84
N PRO A 408 -6.47 11.38 -16.85
CA PRO A 408 -5.98 12.05 -18.05
C PRO A 408 -7.21 12.63 -18.75
N SER A 409 -7.29 13.97 -18.83
CA SER A 409 -8.39 14.60 -19.57
C SER A 409 -8.26 14.30 -21.07
N PRO A 410 -9.38 14.30 -21.82
CA PRO A 410 -9.37 14.08 -23.26
C PRO A 410 -8.55 15.17 -23.92
N VAL A 411 -7.80 14.82 -24.96
CA VAL A 411 -7.17 15.79 -25.86
C VAL A 411 -8.30 16.61 -26.49
N LEU A 412 -8.59 17.78 -25.91
CA LEU A 412 -9.47 18.75 -26.54
C LEU A 412 -8.67 19.39 -27.67
N SER A 413 -9.01 18.99 -28.89
CA SER A 413 -8.61 19.69 -30.10
C SER A 413 -9.15 21.13 -30.06
N GLY A 414 -8.26 22.11 -30.07
CA GLY A 414 -8.54 23.41 -30.68
C GLY A 414 -8.50 24.64 -29.78
N THR A 415 -7.51 25.48 -30.11
CA THR A 415 -7.48 26.95 -30.10
C THR A 415 -7.20 27.70 -28.79
N HIS A 416 -6.02 28.33 -28.79
CA HIS A 416 -5.65 29.61 -28.18
C HIS A 416 -5.93 29.80 -26.68
N ASN A 417 -5.05 29.28 -25.82
CA ASN A 417 -4.17 30.09 -24.96
C ASN A 417 -3.11 29.23 -24.21
N ASP A 418 -2.48 28.27 -24.89
CA ASP A 418 -1.51 27.35 -24.27
C ASP A 418 -0.11 27.96 -24.18
N ARG A 419 0.06 28.99 -23.34
CA ARG A 419 1.38 29.42 -22.85
C ARG A 419 1.62 28.87 -21.44
N TRP A 420 2.89 28.59 -21.19
CA TRP A 420 3.46 28.30 -19.88
C TRP A 420 3.43 29.53 -18.98
#